data_AF-A0A1S8ZXZ2-F1
#
_entry.id   AF-A0A1S8ZXZ2-F1
#
_cell.length_a   1.000
_cell.length_b   1.000
_cell.length_c   1.000
_cell.angle_alpha   90.00
_cell.angle_beta   90.00
_cell.angle_gamma   90.00
#
_symmetry.space_group_name_H-M   'P 1'
#
loop_
_entity.id
_entity.type
_entity.pdbx_description
1 polymer ?
#
loop_
_entity_poly.entity_id
_entity_poly.type
_entity_poly.pdbx_seq_one_letter_code
_entity_poly.pdbx_strand_id
1 'polypeptide(L)'
;MINFIKTTTVIISLLVIALIFGCSNFDDNWRETASIDTGTPGKIIEKSSELYNTLQKATTSKALEGGEVPPCVEFVYPLSLRVYDNNLNGIGSTNIHSDVEFSKVLENLPTGQSLSISYPIATTLEDGTEYTVNNNAELAIALNNCSREDIIRYYNDLFIPPTQNPINYFWRVKYSEAGDNTYFSGSFLVSPGGYLQFYYNHQKYDGTFFFLFVDDKLHININLEGDSEVVKYWNIDREVEVDGGNITIKKAPKDIKLELIYESRKEYKVGDVGPAKGIVFYDKGEYTFGWRYMEVATKNLKDSEWGCATSPISNARNTELGSGLYNTAQIINYHDNLANYYLNPSVCNSANNGTLLAKDAVKQIQDVFIDWFLPSADELDLVYKNLYLNNLGNFQDSVYWTSTEIDANTVYTVDFKTGEKTVTSKIPKKGTIKARAIRYF
;
A
#
# COMPACT_ATOMS: atom_id res chain seq x y z
N MET A 1 -17.83 -11.28 88.75
CA MET A 1 -17.46 -9.92 89.23
C MET A 1 -16.24 -9.52 88.44
N ILE A 2 -16.19 -8.50 87.59
CA ILE A 2 -16.91 -7.23 87.47
C ILE A 2 -17.17 -6.94 85.97
N ASN A 3 -18.01 -5.95 85.74
CA ASN A 3 -18.89 -5.72 84.60
C ASN A 3 -18.42 -4.50 83.77
N PHE A 4 -18.93 -4.35 82.54
CA PHE A 4 -19.03 -3.13 81.72
C PHE A 4 -17.72 -2.60 81.06
N ILE A 5 -17.65 -2.09 79.82
CA ILE A 5 -18.55 -1.19 79.06
C ILE A 5 -18.46 -1.45 77.53
N LYS A 6 -19.61 -1.29 76.86
CA LYS A 6 -19.83 -1.24 75.41
C LYS A 6 -19.16 -0.02 74.75
N THR A 7 -18.60 -0.19 73.55
CA THR A 7 -18.69 0.85 72.51
C THR A 7 -18.88 0.23 71.15
N THR A 8 -20.06 0.51 70.62
CA THR A 8 -20.56 0.24 69.28
C THR A 8 -19.69 0.94 68.24
N THR A 9 -19.20 0.21 67.24
CA THR A 9 -18.81 0.82 65.96
C THR A 9 -19.43 0.00 64.85
N VAL A 10 -20.29 0.69 64.13
CA VAL A 10 -21.13 0.25 63.03
C VAL A 10 -20.23 -0.13 61.85
N ILE A 11 -20.21 -1.42 61.47
CA ILE A 11 -19.64 -1.86 60.19
C ILE A 11 -20.77 -1.75 59.16
N ILE A 12 -20.82 -0.63 58.46
CA ILE A 12 -21.64 -0.48 57.24
C ILE A 12 -20.99 -1.35 56.16
N SER A 13 -21.66 -2.44 55.81
CA SER A 13 -21.53 -3.09 54.51
C SER A 13 -21.85 -2.08 53.42
N LEU A 14 -20.81 -1.58 52.75
CA LEU A 14 -20.94 -0.87 51.48
C LEU A 14 -20.52 -1.84 50.38
N LEU A 15 -21.50 -2.64 49.97
CA LEU A 15 -21.46 -3.44 48.75
C LEU A 15 -21.56 -2.44 47.59
N VAL A 16 -20.41 -1.97 47.10
CA VAL A 16 -20.37 -1.11 45.90
C VAL A 16 -20.64 -2.00 44.70
N ILE A 17 -21.91 -1.97 44.27
CA ILE A 17 -22.35 -2.40 42.95
C ILE A 17 -21.74 -1.40 41.96
N ALA A 18 -20.62 -1.76 41.33
CA ALA A 18 -20.11 -1.05 40.17
C ALA A 18 -20.89 -1.51 38.93
N LEU A 19 -22.06 -0.90 38.71
CA LEU A 19 -22.64 -0.78 37.39
C LEU A 19 -21.87 0.32 36.65
N ILE A 20 -20.94 -0.08 35.79
CA ILE A 20 -20.48 0.78 34.69
C ILE A 20 -20.95 0.08 33.42
N PHE A 21 -22.07 0.57 32.89
CA PHE A 21 -22.48 0.34 31.52
C PHE A 21 -21.42 0.89 30.57
N GLY A 22 -21.30 0.22 29.42
CA GLY A 22 -20.16 0.34 28.52
C GLY A 22 -19.86 1.75 28.01
N CYS A 23 -18.58 1.94 27.70
CA CYS A 23 -18.19 2.38 26.37
C CYS A 23 -17.14 1.39 25.89
N SER A 24 -17.37 0.89 24.68
CA SER A 24 -16.53 0.04 23.86
C SER A 24 -15.04 0.36 23.99
N ASN A 25 -14.23 -0.67 24.28
CA ASN A 25 -12.87 -0.73 23.77
C ASN A 25 -12.97 -0.83 22.24
N PHE A 26 -13.17 0.32 21.61
CA PHE A 26 -12.95 0.54 20.20
C PHE A 26 -11.43 0.71 20.06
N ASP A 27 -10.71 -0.41 20.19
CA ASP A 27 -9.37 -0.54 19.64
C ASP A 27 -9.52 -0.57 18.12
N ASP A 28 -9.82 0.58 17.52
CA ASP A 28 -9.71 0.81 16.08
C ASP A 28 -8.23 0.89 15.70
N ASN A 29 -7.57 -0.26 15.78
CA ASN A 29 -6.43 -0.55 14.95
C ASN A 29 -6.85 -1.61 13.93
N TRP A 30 -7.94 -1.34 13.23
CA TRP A 30 -8.39 -2.15 12.12
C TRP A 30 -7.63 -1.68 10.86
N ARG A 31 -6.47 -2.28 10.64
CA ARG A 31 -6.30 -2.88 9.31
C ARG A 31 -6.74 -4.32 9.50
N GLU A 32 -8.06 -4.56 9.44
CA GLU A 32 -8.40 -5.77 8.70
C GLU A 32 -7.89 -5.46 7.30
N THR A 33 -6.75 -6.04 6.95
CA THR A 33 -6.67 -6.58 5.62
C THR A 33 -7.92 -7.45 5.51
N ALA A 34 -9.00 -6.91 4.93
CA ALA A 34 -9.95 -7.76 4.25
C ALA A 34 -9.05 -8.70 3.45
N SER A 35 -9.10 -9.98 3.78
CA SER A 35 -8.37 -11.03 3.07
C SER A 35 -8.98 -11.11 1.67
N ILE A 36 -8.71 -10.08 0.88
CA ILE A 36 -9.01 -10.01 -0.53
C ILE A 36 -7.91 -10.82 -1.18
N ASP A 37 -8.36 -11.87 -1.85
CA ASP A 37 -7.52 -12.86 -2.46
C ASP A 37 -6.62 -12.21 -3.52
N THR A 38 -5.32 -12.14 -3.20
CA THR A 38 -4.25 -11.41 -3.92
C THR A 38 -3.91 -11.87 -5.35
N GLY A 39 -4.93 -12.19 -6.16
CA GLY A 39 -4.89 -12.21 -7.63
C GLY A 39 -3.81 -13.04 -8.33
N THR A 40 -3.13 -13.97 -7.66
CA THR A 40 -2.06 -14.76 -8.32
C THR A 40 -2.69 -15.93 -9.07
N PRO A 41 -2.43 -16.11 -10.38
CA PRO A 41 -2.89 -17.29 -11.11
C PRO A 41 -2.46 -18.57 -10.39
N GLY A 42 -3.42 -19.43 -10.04
CA GLY A 42 -3.15 -20.66 -9.29
C GLY A 42 -3.15 -20.52 -7.76
N LYS A 43 -3.63 -19.41 -7.19
CA LYS A 43 -3.92 -19.33 -5.75
C LYS A 43 -5.14 -20.21 -5.40
N ILE A 44 -5.08 -20.84 -4.23
CA ILE A 44 -6.10 -21.79 -3.78
C ILE A 44 -7.38 -21.07 -3.35
N ILE A 45 -8.52 -21.70 -3.62
CA ILE A 45 -9.83 -21.33 -3.12
C ILE A 45 -10.12 -22.26 -1.94
N GLU A 46 -10.01 -21.70 -0.73
CA GLU A 46 -10.29 -22.43 0.51
C GLU A 46 -11.80 -22.65 0.67
N LYS A 47 -12.18 -23.81 1.23
CA LYS A 47 -13.59 -24.14 1.48
C LYS A 47 -14.31 -23.13 2.38
N SER A 48 -13.59 -22.43 3.25
CA SER A 48 -14.10 -21.37 4.13
C SER A 48 -14.20 -19.99 3.46
N SER A 49 -13.68 -19.83 2.24
CA SER A 49 -13.66 -18.54 1.56
C SER A 49 -15.04 -18.15 1.05
N GLU A 50 -15.30 -16.84 0.98
CA GLU A 50 -16.52 -16.31 0.37
C GLU A 50 -16.66 -16.73 -1.10
N LEU A 51 -15.55 -16.70 -1.85
CA LEU A 51 -15.52 -17.15 -3.24
C LEU A 51 -15.99 -18.61 -3.39
N TYR A 52 -15.58 -19.50 -2.49
CA TYR A 52 -16.04 -20.89 -2.49
C TYR A 52 -17.55 -20.99 -2.29
N ASN A 53 -18.09 -20.23 -1.33
CA ASN A 53 -19.53 -20.20 -1.07
C ASN A 53 -20.31 -19.65 -2.27
N THR A 54 -19.81 -18.61 -2.92
CA THR A 54 -20.42 -18.05 -4.14
C THR A 54 -20.37 -19.04 -5.30
N LEU A 55 -19.28 -19.80 -5.46
CA LEU A 55 -19.18 -20.87 -6.46
C LEU A 55 -20.21 -21.98 -6.23
N GLN A 56 -20.46 -22.35 -4.97
CA GLN A 56 -21.51 -23.31 -4.64
C GLN A 56 -22.90 -22.80 -5.05
N LYS A 57 -23.16 -21.49 -4.83
CA LYS A 57 -24.42 -20.86 -5.25
C LYS A 57 -24.55 -20.75 -6.77
N ALA A 58 -23.45 -20.46 -7.48
CA ALA A 58 -23.44 -20.33 -8.94
C ALA A 58 -23.69 -21.66 -9.65
N THR A 59 -23.22 -22.76 -9.08
CA THR A 59 -23.24 -24.07 -9.75
C THR A 59 -24.35 -25.00 -9.26
N THR A 60 -25.09 -24.63 -8.22
CA THR A 60 -26.14 -25.48 -7.66
C THR A 60 -27.40 -25.45 -8.52
N SER A 61 -27.95 -26.64 -8.78
CA SER A 61 -29.28 -26.79 -9.38
C SER A 61 -30.41 -26.81 -8.34
N LYS A 62 -30.09 -26.67 -7.05
CA LYS A 62 -31.07 -26.68 -5.95
C LYS A 62 -31.54 -25.25 -5.69
N ALA A 63 -32.81 -25.11 -5.30
CA ALA A 63 -33.33 -23.83 -4.82
C ALA A 63 -32.50 -23.37 -3.60
N LEU A 64 -32.03 -22.12 -3.64
CA LEU A 64 -31.27 -21.54 -2.53
C LEU A 64 -32.21 -21.25 -1.35
N GLU A 65 -31.73 -21.49 -0.14
CA GLU A 65 -32.49 -21.20 1.08
C GLU A 65 -32.70 -19.69 1.24
N GLY A 66 -33.79 -19.29 1.88
CA GLY A 66 -34.06 -17.88 2.17
C GLY A 66 -34.45 -17.01 0.97
N GLY A 67 -34.67 -17.60 -0.21
CA GLY A 67 -35.05 -16.85 -1.42
C GLY A 67 -33.87 -16.14 -2.09
N GLU A 68 -32.64 -16.55 -1.80
CA GLU A 68 -31.45 -16.06 -2.52
C GLU A 68 -31.54 -16.39 -4.02
N VAL A 69 -31.03 -15.47 -4.84
CA VAL A 69 -30.94 -15.63 -6.30
C VAL A 69 -29.51 -16.09 -6.62
N PRO A 70 -29.32 -17.13 -7.45
CA PRO A 70 -27.99 -17.54 -7.86
C PRO A 70 -27.30 -16.43 -8.68
N PRO A 71 -25.95 -16.40 -8.71
CA PRO A 71 -25.20 -15.62 -9.68
C PRO A 71 -25.76 -15.76 -11.09
N CYS A 72 -25.95 -14.63 -11.75
CA CYS A 72 -26.44 -14.45 -13.13
C CYS A 72 -25.43 -14.85 -14.21
N VAL A 73 -24.20 -15.16 -13.81
CA VAL A 73 -23.09 -15.48 -14.71
C VAL A 73 -23.00 -16.99 -14.91
N GLU A 74 -22.92 -17.42 -16.17
CA GLU A 74 -22.77 -18.84 -16.52
C GLU A 74 -21.33 -19.17 -16.91
N PHE A 75 -20.85 -20.35 -16.52
CA PHE A 75 -19.52 -20.82 -16.88
C PHE A 75 -19.48 -21.38 -18.30
N VAL A 76 -18.44 -21.02 -19.06
CA VAL A 76 -18.14 -21.67 -20.34
C VAL A 76 -17.25 -22.89 -20.09
N TYR A 77 -17.80 -24.07 -20.33
CA TYR A 77 -17.12 -25.36 -20.13
C TYR A 77 -16.31 -25.80 -21.36
N PRO A 78 -15.28 -26.65 -21.19
CA PRO A 78 -14.85 -27.33 -19.97
C PRO A 78 -13.91 -26.51 -19.07
N LEU A 79 -13.92 -26.79 -17.76
CA LEU A 79 -12.99 -26.21 -16.79
C LEU A 79 -12.07 -27.28 -16.21
N SER A 80 -10.81 -26.91 -15.92
CA SER A 80 -9.83 -27.79 -15.27
C SER A 80 -9.58 -27.35 -13.84
N LEU A 81 -9.90 -28.23 -12.88
CA LEU A 81 -9.70 -27.99 -11.46
C LEU A 81 -8.49 -28.79 -10.93
N ARG A 82 -7.75 -28.21 -9.99
CA ARG A 82 -6.76 -28.92 -9.16
C ARG A 82 -7.20 -28.94 -7.70
N VAL A 83 -6.91 -30.04 -7.00
CA VAL A 83 -7.22 -30.22 -5.58
C VAL A 83 -5.92 -30.32 -4.79
N TYR A 84 -5.90 -29.66 -3.63
CA TYR A 84 -4.75 -29.61 -2.74
C TYR A 84 -5.11 -30.12 -1.33
N ASP A 85 -4.14 -30.74 -0.67
CA ASP A 85 -4.24 -31.10 0.76
C ASP A 85 -3.94 -29.91 1.70
N ASN A 86 -3.99 -30.14 3.01
CA ASN A 86 -3.69 -29.14 4.05
C ASN A 86 -2.27 -28.54 3.94
N ASN A 87 -1.34 -29.24 3.26
CA ASN A 87 0.05 -28.82 3.09
C ASN A 87 0.28 -28.18 1.71
N LEU A 88 -0.79 -27.90 0.95
CA LEU A 88 -0.75 -27.36 -0.41
C LEU A 88 -0.06 -28.28 -1.42
N ASN A 89 -0.03 -29.60 -1.17
CA ASN A 89 0.39 -30.56 -2.17
C ASN A 89 -0.77 -30.87 -3.11
N GLY A 90 -0.53 -30.82 -4.42
CA GLY A 90 -1.51 -31.21 -5.41
C GLY A 90 -1.81 -32.71 -5.33
N ILE A 91 -3.03 -33.08 -4.97
CA ILE A 91 -3.47 -34.46 -4.78
C ILE A 91 -4.37 -34.97 -5.91
N GLY A 92 -4.76 -34.11 -6.83
CA GLY A 92 -5.52 -34.50 -8.01
C GLY A 92 -5.88 -33.35 -8.93
N SER A 93 -6.38 -33.70 -10.11
CA SER A 93 -6.99 -32.79 -11.07
C SER A 93 -8.24 -33.41 -11.68
N THR A 94 -9.25 -32.58 -11.96
CA THR A 94 -10.49 -33.02 -12.60
C THR A 94 -10.90 -32.03 -13.67
N ASN A 95 -11.37 -32.55 -14.81
CA ASN A 95 -11.97 -31.74 -15.87
C ASN A 95 -13.48 -31.87 -15.75
N ILE A 96 -14.16 -30.73 -15.67
CA ILE A 96 -15.60 -30.65 -15.51
C ILE A 96 -16.23 -30.03 -16.77
N HIS A 97 -17.42 -30.48 -17.12
CA HIS A 97 -18.11 -30.12 -18.36
C HIS A 97 -19.50 -29.50 -18.13
N SER A 98 -19.91 -29.35 -16.88
CA SER A 98 -21.19 -28.75 -16.50
C SER A 98 -21.20 -28.30 -15.04
N ASP A 99 -22.15 -27.42 -14.70
CA ASP A 99 -22.38 -26.98 -13.31
C ASP A 99 -22.72 -28.15 -12.39
N VAL A 100 -23.41 -29.18 -12.90
CA VAL A 100 -23.71 -30.40 -12.14
C VAL A 100 -22.43 -31.15 -11.74
N GLU A 101 -21.43 -31.20 -12.62
CA GLU A 101 -20.12 -31.78 -12.30
C GLU A 101 -19.35 -30.87 -11.34
N PHE A 102 -19.39 -29.56 -11.55
CA PHE A 102 -18.71 -28.61 -10.66
C PHE A 102 -19.28 -28.67 -9.24
N SER A 103 -20.59 -28.57 -9.09
CA SER A 103 -21.30 -28.63 -7.81
C SER A 103 -20.98 -29.92 -7.05
N LYS A 104 -20.91 -31.08 -7.74
CA LYS A 104 -20.49 -32.35 -7.12
C LYS A 104 -19.07 -32.30 -6.57
N VAL A 105 -18.13 -31.66 -7.27
CA VAL A 105 -16.76 -31.49 -6.76
C VAL A 105 -16.77 -30.61 -5.51
N LEU A 106 -17.52 -29.51 -5.52
CA LEU A 106 -17.63 -28.59 -4.38
C LEU A 106 -18.33 -29.21 -3.15
N GLU A 107 -19.38 -30.01 -3.36
CA GLU A 107 -20.08 -30.70 -2.26
C GLU A 107 -19.20 -31.77 -1.60
N ASN A 108 -18.40 -32.49 -2.41
CA ASN A 108 -17.59 -33.61 -1.94
C ASN A 108 -16.16 -33.23 -1.52
N LEU A 109 -15.77 -31.96 -1.61
CA LEU A 109 -14.43 -31.52 -1.17
C LEU A 109 -14.28 -31.73 0.35
N PRO A 110 -13.36 -32.59 0.82
CA PRO A 110 -13.14 -32.86 2.24
C PRO A 110 -12.70 -31.62 3.03
N THR A 111 -12.98 -31.63 4.34
CA THR A 111 -12.47 -30.59 5.25
C THR A 111 -10.94 -30.56 5.25
N GLY A 112 -10.35 -29.37 5.12
CA GLY A 112 -8.90 -29.18 5.03
C GLY A 112 -8.32 -29.33 3.62
N GLN A 113 -9.15 -29.65 2.62
CA GLN A 113 -8.73 -29.55 1.22
C GLN A 113 -9.16 -28.21 0.63
N SER A 114 -8.44 -27.79 -0.40
CA SER A 114 -8.73 -26.60 -1.19
C SER A 114 -8.69 -26.94 -2.69
N LEU A 115 -9.26 -26.06 -3.51
CA LEU A 115 -9.27 -26.22 -4.95
C LEU A 115 -8.56 -25.05 -5.63
N SER A 116 -8.18 -25.22 -6.89
CA SER A 116 -7.75 -24.11 -7.75
C SER A 116 -8.32 -24.33 -9.14
N ILE A 117 -8.71 -23.25 -9.79
CA ILE A 117 -9.18 -23.26 -11.18
C ILE A 117 -8.00 -22.93 -12.08
N SER A 118 -7.86 -23.68 -13.17
CA SER A 118 -6.83 -23.40 -14.18
C SER A 118 -7.31 -22.26 -15.08
N TYR A 119 -6.88 -21.04 -14.76
CA TYR A 119 -7.13 -19.85 -15.55
C TYR A 119 -6.27 -19.80 -16.84
N PRO A 120 -6.68 -19.05 -17.88
CA PRO A 120 -7.92 -18.28 -17.97
C PRO A 120 -9.16 -19.17 -18.20
N ILE A 121 -10.31 -18.72 -17.74
CA ILE A 121 -11.63 -19.31 -18.03
C ILE A 121 -12.53 -18.25 -18.68
N ALA A 122 -13.59 -18.68 -19.35
CA ALA A 122 -14.61 -17.78 -19.87
C ALA A 122 -15.93 -17.98 -19.13
N THR A 123 -16.67 -16.89 -18.97
CA THR A 123 -18.04 -16.87 -18.46
C THR A 123 -18.93 -16.07 -19.40
N THR A 124 -20.22 -16.31 -19.42
CA THR A 124 -21.19 -15.45 -20.11
C THR A 124 -21.96 -14.59 -19.11
N LEU A 125 -22.03 -13.29 -19.38
CA LEU A 125 -22.83 -12.32 -18.63
C LEU A 125 -24.33 -12.48 -18.96
N GLU A 126 -25.20 -11.75 -18.24
CA GLU A 126 -26.66 -11.84 -18.43
C GLU A 126 -27.12 -11.50 -19.86
N ASP A 127 -26.38 -10.65 -20.56
CA ASP A 127 -26.64 -10.25 -21.95
C ASP A 127 -26.09 -11.24 -22.99
N GLY A 128 -25.46 -12.34 -22.56
CA GLY A 128 -24.83 -13.36 -23.40
C GLY A 128 -23.41 -13.02 -23.86
N THR A 129 -22.85 -11.88 -23.45
CA THR A 129 -21.48 -11.49 -23.79
C THR A 129 -20.48 -12.35 -23.02
N GLU A 130 -19.43 -12.83 -23.71
CA GLU A 130 -18.33 -13.52 -23.06
C GLU A 130 -17.45 -12.54 -22.25
N TYR A 131 -17.03 -12.99 -21.07
CA TYR A 131 -16.13 -12.31 -20.16
C TYR A 131 -15.01 -13.27 -19.77
N THR A 132 -13.77 -12.87 -20.04
CA THR A 132 -12.59 -13.68 -19.68
C THR A 132 -12.20 -13.39 -18.23
N VAL A 133 -11.98 -14.45 -17.47
CA VAL A 133 -11.57 -14.41 -16.08
C VAL A 133 -10.18 -15.02 -15.94
N ASN A 134 -9.23 -14.26 -15.40
CA ASN A 134 -7.81 -14.63 -15.38
C ASN A 134 -7.30 -15.05 -13.99
N ASN A 135 -8.06 -14.78 -12.93
CA ASN A 135 -7.68 -15.08 -11.55
C ASN A 135 -8.91 -15.14 -10.63
N ASN A 136 -8.69 -15.50 -9.36
CA ASN A 136 -9.75 -15.61 -8.35
C ASN A 136 -10.46 -14.26 -8.08
N ALA A 137 -9.74 -13.13 -8.17
CA ALA A 137 -10.32 -11.81 -7.92
C ALA A 137 -11.31 -11.41 -9.03
N GLU A 138 -10.91 -11.59 -10.30
CA GLU A 138 -11.80 -11.41 -11.45
C GLU A 138 -12.99 -12.37 -11.40
N LEU A 139 -12.79 -13.60 -10.90
CA LEU A 139 -13.88 -14.56 -10.75
C LEU A 139 -14.89 -14.10 -9.71
N ALA A 140 -14.43 -13.63 -8.55
CA ALA A 140 -15.30 -13.09 -7.51
C ALA A 140 -16.10 -11.88 -8.04
N ILE A 141 -15.48 -11.05 -8.88
CA ILE A 141 -16.14 -9.89 -9.49
C ILE A 141 -17.19 -10.34 -10.50
N ALA A 142 -16.85 -11.28 -11.40
CA ALA A 142 -17.79 -11.82 -12.38
C ALA A 142 -19.01 -12.43 -11.68
N LEU A 143 -18.81 -13.26 -10.66
CA LEU A 143 -19.91 -13.93 -9.95
C LEU A 143 -20.86 -12.97 -9.21
N ASN A 144 -20.40 -11.75 -8.88
CA ASN A 144 -21.19 -10.77 -8.14
C ASN A 144 -21.73 -9.62 -9.01
N ASN A 145 -21.42 -9.58 -10.31
CA ASN A 145 -21.80 -8.49 -11.22
C ASN A 145 -22.31 -9.04 -12.56
N CYS A 146 -23.57 -8.73 -12.90
CA CYS A 146 -24.29 -9.37 -14.00
C CYS A 146 -24.03 -8.78 -15.39
N SER A 147 -23.53 -7.55 -15.43
CA SER A 147 -23.30 -6.78 -16.65
C SER A 147 -21.93 -6.12 -16.63
N ARG A 148 -21.45 -5.71 -17.82
CA ARG A 148 -20.21 -4.92 -17.91
C ARG A 148 -20.35 -3.59 -17.17
N GLU A 149 -21.53 -3.01 -17.18
CA GLU A 149 -21.86 -1.79 -16.44
C GLU A 149 -21.75 -2.00 -14.93
N ASP A 150 -22.20 -3.14 -14.41
CA ASP A 150 -22.04 -3.48 -12.99
C ASP A 150 -20.58 -3.68 -12.63
N ILE A 151 -19.80 -4.35 -13.49
CA ILE A 151 -18.35 -4.53 -13.29
C ILE A 151 -17.64 -3.16 -13.31
N ILE A 152 -17.95 -2.29 -14.26
CA ILE A 152 -17.42 -0.92 -14.33
C ILE A 152 -17.80 -0.15 -13.05
N ARG A 153 -19.04 -0.26 -12.59
CA ARG A 153 -19.49 0.37 -11.34
C ARG A 153 -18.69 -0.15 -10.15
N TYR A 154 -18.50 -1.45 -10.03
CA TYR A 154 -17.68 -2.07 -8.99
C TYR A 154 -16.26 -1.49 -8.96
N TYR A 155 -15.60 -1.39 -10.11
CA TYR A 155 -14.24 -0.83 -10.16
C TYR A 155 -14.19 0.67 -9.87
N ASN A 156 -15.21 1.44 -10.29
CA ASN A 156 -15.34 2.85 -9.89
C ASN A 156 -15.51 2.97 -8.37
N ASP A 157 -16.33 2.13 -7.75
CA ASP A 157 -16.54 2.12 -6.29
C ASP A 157 -15.30 1.64 -5.53
N LEU A 158 -14.48 0.76 -6.10
CA LEU A 158 -13.20 0.36 -5.53
C LEU A 158 -12.17 1.49 -5.62
N PHE A 159 -12.13 2.20 -6.75
CA PHE A 159 -11.21 3.32 -6.95
C PHE A 159 -11.61 4.56 -6.13
N ILE A 160 -12.91 4.75 -5.91
CA ILE A 160 -13.51 5.75 -5.02
C ILE A 160 -14.13 5.00 -3.84
N PRO A 161 -13.31 4.44 -2.92
CA PRO A 161 -13.81 3.61 -1.83
C PRO A 161 -14.91 4.35 -1.05
N PRO A 162 -16.05 3.68 -0.74
CA PRO A 162 -17.17 4.32 -0.09
C PRO A 162 -16.73 4.92 1.25
N THR A 163 -16.95 6.22 1.40
CA THR A 163 -16.62 6.99 2.61
C THR A 163 -17.67 6.77 3.70
N GLN A 164 -17.94 5.50 4.04
CA GLN A 164 -18.61 5.25 5.30
C GLN A 164 -17.67 5.70 6.40
N ASN A 165 -17.95 6.88 6.97
CA ASN A 165 -17.12 7.60 7.92
C ASN A 165 -15.86 8.23 7.26
N PRO A 166 -15.67 9.59 7.22
CA PRO A 166 -14.53 10.20 6.53
C PRO A 166 -13.22 9.63 7.05
N ILE A 167 -12.59 8.84 6.18
CA ILE A 167 -11.19 8.52 6.21
C ILE A 167 -10.70 9.11 4.89
N ASN A 168 -9.76 10.05 4.95
CA ASN A 168 -9.14 10.53 3.72
C ASN A 168 -8.40 9.37 3.08
N TYR A 169 -8.47 9.26 1.75
CA TYR A 169 -7.78 8.21 1.00
C TYR A 169 -7.09 8.80 -0.22
N PHE A 170 -6.13 8.06 -0.74
CA PHE A 170 -5.38 8.44 -1.92
C PHE A 170 -4.74 7.20 -2.55
N TRP A 171 -4.54 7.26 -3.87
CA TRP A 171 -3.77 6.25 -4.59
C TRP A 171 -2.34 6.74 -4.77
N ARG A 172 -1.36 6.01 -4.25
CA ARG A 172 0.07 6.34 -4.44
C ARG A 172 0.63 5.60 -5.64
N VAL A 173 1.52 6.25 -6.37
CA VAL A 173 2.44 5.55 -7.27
C VAL A 173 3.47 4.82 -6.42
N LYS A 174 3.42 3.49 -6.43
CA LYS A 174 4.23 2.61 -5.59
C LYS A 174 5.53 2.25 -6.29
N TYR A 175 6.63 2.25 -5.53
CA TYR A 175 7.91 1.76 -6.02
C TYR A 175 7.84 0.26 -6.35
N SER A 176 8.38 -0.14 -7.50
CA SER A 176 8.54 -1.54 -7.89
C SER A 176 9.84 -1.72 -8.69
N GLU A 177 10.66 -2.72 -8.33
CA GLU A 177 11.93 -2.97 -9.04
C GLU A 177 11.72 -3.29 -10.53
N ALA A 178 10.62 -3.98 -10.84
CA ALA A 178 10.23 -4.33 -12.20
C ALA A 178 9.24 -3.34 -12.83
N GLY A 179 8.82 -2.30 -12.09
CA GLY A 179 7.81 -1.34 -12.52
C GLY A 179 8.37 -0.06 -13.14
N ASP A 180 7.48 0.71 -13.74
CA ASP A 180 7.73 2.08 -14.16
C ASP A 180 7.62 3.01 -12.94
N ASN A 181 8.77 3.50 -12.47
CA ASN A 181 8.88 4.36 -11.30
C ASN A 181 9.01 5.85 -11.68
N THR A 182 8.77 6.24 -12.95
CA THR A 182 9.00 7.61 -13.45
C THR A 182 8.37 8.67 -12.54
N TYR A 183 7.16 8.41 -12.05
CA TYR A 183 6.43 9.28 -11.12
C TYR A 183 6.22 8.65 -9.74
N PHE A 184 7.12 7.77 -9.30
CA PHE A 184 7.19 7.37 -7.89
C PHE A 184 7.30 8.64 -7.01
N SER A 185 6.61 8.63 -5.86
CA SER A 185 6.24 9.80 -5.03
C SER A 185 4.97 10.54 -5.45
N GLY A 186 4.38 10.23 -6.60
CA GLY A 186 3.12 10.82 -7.03
C GLY A 186 1.91 10.21 -6.30
N SER A 187 0.83 10.97 -6.20
CA SER A 187 -0.42 10.48 -5.62
C SER A 187 -1.65 11.07 -6.29
N PHE A 188 -2.71 10.27 -6.40
CA PHE A 188 -4.03 10.69 -6.86
C PHE A 188 -4.99 10.83 -5.68
N LEU A 189 -5.68 11.96 -5.63
CA LEU A 189 -6.93 12.11 -4.91
C LEU A 189 -8.06 12.02 -5.93
N VAL A 190 -8.98 11.07 -5.74
CA VAL A 190 -10.07 10.79 -6.69
C VAL A 190 -11.41 11.02 -6.00
N SER A 191 -12.36 11.58 -6.74
CA SER A 191 -13.66 12.01 -6.20
C SER A 191 -14.81 11.40 -6.99
N PRO A 192 -16.00 11.26 -6.37
CA PRO A 192 -17.22 10.89 -7.09
C PRO A 192 -17.45 11.77 -8.33
N GLY A 193 -17.97 11.17 -9.40
CA GLY A 193 -18.21 11.87 -10.68
C GLY A 193 -17.02 11.83 -11.65
N GLY A 194 -15.98 11.04 -11.37
CA GLY A 194 -14.87 10.81 -12.31
C GLY A 194 -13.84 11.94 -12.32
N TYR A 195 -13.74 12.72 -11.23
CA TYR A 195 -12.74 13.76 -11.07
C TYR A 195 -11.52 13.22 -10.32
N LEU A 196 -10.33 13.66 -10.70
CA LEU A 196 -9.12 13.38 -9.93
C LEU A 196 -8.16 14.58 -9.88
N GLN A 197 -7.28 14.54 -8.89
CA GLN A 197 -6.16 15.45 -8.73
C GLN A 197 -4.90 14.63 -8.56
N PHE A 198 -3.92 14.82 -9.44
CA PHE A 198 -2.60 14.25 -9.29
C PHE A 198 -1.68 15.24 -8.61
N TYR A 199 -0.98 14.79 -7.57
CA TYR A 199 -0.02 15.56 -6.81
C TYR A 199 1.39 15.01 -7.06
N TYR A 200 2.31 15.88 -7.46
CA TYR A 200 3.71 15.52 -7.70
C TYR A 200 4.61 16.74 -7.53
N ASN A 201 5.67 16.62 -6.71
CA ASN A 201 6.62 17.70 -6.44
C ASN A 201 5.96 19.03 -6.04
N HIS A 202 5.04 18.99 -5.06
CA HIS A 202 4.24 20.14 -4.61
C HIS A 202 3.33 20.80 -5.67
N GLN A 203 3.24 20.23 -6.87
CA GLN A 203 2.30 20.66 -7.91
C GLN A 203 1.04 19.80 -7.86
N LYS A 204 -0.07 20.42 -8.28
CA LYS A 204 -1.38 19.78 -8.41
C LYS A 204 -1.83 19.86 -9.87
N TYR A 205 -2.28 18.74 -10.41
CA TYR A 205 -2.80 18.60 -11.76
C TYR A 205 -4.24 18.10 -11.66
N ASP A 206 -5.20 18.95 -12.05
CA ASP A 206 -6.62 18.58 -12.07
C ASP A 206 -6.91 17.74 -13.33
N GLY A 207 -7.88 16.82 -13.25
CA GLY A 207 -8.20 15.92 -14.35
C GLY A 207 -9.42 15.03 -14.09
N THR A 208 -9.61 14.07 -14.99
CA THR A 208 -10.69 13.09 -14.92
C THR A 208 -10.18 11.66 -15.08
N PHE A 209 -11.03 10.72 -14.67
CA PHE A 209 -10.84 9.29 -14.94
C PHE A 209 -12.17 8.58 -15.12
N PHE A 210 -12.12 7.41 -15.76
CA PHE A 210 -13.21 6.43 -15.75
C PHE A 210 -12.68 5.05 -16.14
N PHE A 211 -13.35 4.00 -15.67
CA PHE A 211 -13.13 2.64 -16.16
C PHE A 211 -13.99 2.35 -17.37
N LEU A 212 -13.47 1.55 -18.30
CA LEU A 212 -14.16 1.09 -19.49
C LEU A 212 -13.64 -0.28 -19.92
N PHE A 213 -14.37 -0.95 -20.83
CA PHE A 213 -13.87 -2.13 -21.54
C PHE A 213 -13.37 -1.75 -22.93
N VAL A 214 -12.17 -2.20 -23.28
CA VAL A 214 -11.59 -2.13 -24.63
C VAL A 214 -11.07 -3.52 -24.97
N ASP A 215 -11.54 -4.09 -26.08
CA ASP A 215 -11.18 -5.45 -26.51
C ASP A 215 -11.31 -6.50 -25.37
N ASP A 216 -12.44 -6.44 -24.64
CA ASP A 216 -12.79 -7.29 -23.49
C ASP A 216 -11.86 -7.23 -22.29
N LYS A 217 -10.96 -6.25 -22.26
CA LYS A 217 -10.07 -5.95 -21.13
C LYS A 217 -10.56 -4.72 -20.39
N LEU A 218 -10.47 -4.77 -19.07
CA LEU A 218 -10.75 -3.61 -18.23
C LEU A 218 -9.62 -2.60 -18.39
N HIS A 219 -9.98 -1.37 -18.73
CA HIS A 219 -9.07 -0.25 -18.88
C HIS A 219 -9.40 0.85 -17.88
N ILE A 220 -8.38 1.62 -17.49
CA ILE A 220 -8.53 2.94 -16.87
C ILE A 220 -8.15 4.01 -17.89
N ASN A 221 -9.05 4.97 -18.08
CA ASN A 221 -8.73 6.23 -18.74
C ASN A 221 -8.38 7.27 -17.69
N ILE A 222 -7.26 7.97 -17.86
CA ILE A 222 -6.88 9.14 -17.05
C ILE A 222 -6.58 10.28 -18.01
N ASN A 223 -7.09 11.47 -17.69
CA ASN A 223 -6.84 12.69 -18.46
C ASN A 223 -6.62 13.88 -17.53
N LEU A 224 -5.39 14.38 -17.47
CA LEU A 224 -4.99 15.59 -16.76
C LEU A 224 -5.05 16.81 -17.68
N GLU A 225 -5.36 17.97 -17.09
CA GLU A 225 -5.39 19.25 -17.77
C GLU A 225 -3.98 19.83 -17.97
N GLY A 226 -3.72 20.40 -19.16
CA GLY A 226 -2.46 21.07 -19.51
C GLY A 226 -1.62 20.32 -20.54
N ASP A 227 -0.33 20.68 -20.65
CA ASP A 227 0.58 20.16 -21.69
C ASP A 227 1.98 19.79 -21.18
N SER A 228 2.18 19.80 -19.86
CA SER A 228 3.44 19.41 -19.21
C SER A 228 3.81 17.94 -19.48
N GLU A 229 5.07 17.58 -19.23
CA GLU A 229 5.53 16.18 -19.34
C GLU A 229 4.77 15.24 -18.39
N VAL A 230 4.37 15.75 -17.21
CA VAL A 230 3.55 15.02 -16.23
C VAL A 230 2.18 14.70 -16.80
N VAL A 231 1.54 15.71 -17.41
CA VAL A 231 0.22 15.57 -18.04
C VAL A 231 0.29 14.61 -19.22
N LYS A 232 1.25 14.78 -20.12
CA LYS A 232 1.45 13.88 -21.27
C LYS A 232 1.69 12.43 -20.85
N TYR A 233 2.37 12.21 -19.73
CA TYR A 233 2.61 10.86 -19.23
C TYR A 233 1.34 10.19 -18.71
N TRP A 234 0.50 10.94 -17.98
CA TRP A 234 -0.70 10.43 -17.32
C TRP A 234 -1.96 10.48 -18.18
N ASN A 235 -1.94 11.17 -19.33
CA ASN A 235 -3.03 11.11 -20.30
C ASN A 235 -2.99 9.78 -21.05
N ILE A 236 -3.68 8.78 -20.49
CA ILE A 236 -3.61 7.38 -20.89
C ILE A 236 -4.99 6.74 -20.99
N ASP A 237 -5.03 5.67 -21.77
CA ASP A 237 -6.06 4.64 -21.77
C ASP A 237 -5.30 3.31 -21.77
N ARG A 238 -5.37 2.55 -20.67
CA ARG A 238 -4.58 1.33 -20.51
C ARG A 238 -5.34 0.26 -19.75
N GLU A 239 -5.10 -0.98 -20.16
CA GLU A 239 -5.48 -2.19 -19.43
C GLU A 239 -4.97 -2.13 -17.98
N VAL A 240 -5.80 -2.61 -17.06
CA VAL A 240 -5.46 -2.67 -15.64
C VAL A 240 -5.75 -4.05 -15.06
N GLU A 241 -4.89 -4.47 -14.13
CA GLU A 241 -5.18 -5.55 -13.20
C GLU A 241 -5.40 -4.92 -11.82
N VAL A 242 -6.51 -5.27 -11.18
CA VAL A 242 -6.87 -4.74 -9.86
C VAL A 242 -6.82 -5.88 -8.87
N ASP A 243 -6.11 -5.66 -7.76
CA ASP A 243 -5.93 -6.64 -6.69
C ASP A 243 -6.13 -5.97 -5.33
N GLY A 244 -7.38 -5.95 -4.87
CA GLY A 244 -7.80 -5.26 -3.65
C GLY A 244 -7.37 -3.79 -3.67
N GLY A 245 -6.51 -3.41 -2.72
CA GLY A 245 -5.95 -2.06 -2.63
C GLY A 245 -4.79 -1.77 -3.60
N ASN A 246 -4.50 -2.63 -4.59
CA ASN A 246 -3.44 -2.41 -5.56
C ASN A 246 -3.99 -2.38 -6.98
N ILE A 247 -3.44 -1.51 -7.83
CA ILE A 247 -3.75 -1.47 -9.27
C ILE A 247 -2.45 -1.54 -10.05
N THR A 248 -2.41 -2.42 -11.05
CA THR A 248 -1.35 -2.48 -12.04
C THR A 248 -1.85 -1.93 -13.36
N ILE A 249 -1.34 -0.77 -13.77
CA ILE A 249 -1.64 -0.20 -15.09
C ILE A 249 -0.63 -0.74 -16.08
N LYS A 250 -1.11 -1.48 -17.09
CA LYS A 250 -0.27 -2.13 -18.10
C LYS A 250 0.36 -1.09 -19.01
N LYS A 251 1.69 -1.04 -19.02
CA LYS A 251 2.45 -0.07 -19.83
C LYS A 251 3.75 -0.72 -20.30
N ALA A 252 4.05 -0.58 -21.58
CA ALA A 252 5.34 -0.99 -22.11
C ALA A 252 6.39 0.13 -21.87
N PRO A 253 7.62 -0.20 -21.48
CA PRO A 253 8.15 -1.54 -21.23
C PRO A 253 7.89 -2.09 -19.81
N LYS A 254 7.43 -1.24 -18.87
CA LYS A 254 7.20 -1.61 -17.47
C LYS A 254 5.85 -1.09 -16.98
N ASP A 255 5.15 -1.90 -16.20
CA ASP A 255 3.85 -1.55 -15.64
C ASP A 255 3.97 -0.51 -14.51
N ILE A 256 2.96 0.34 -14.39
CA ILE A 256 2.83 1.27 -13.26
C ILE A 256 2.07 0.56 -12.14
N LYS A 257 2.53 0.72 -10.90
CA LYS A 257 1.87 0.15 -9.71
C LYS A 257 1.28 1.28 -8.88
N LEU A 258 0.00 1.17 -8.56
CA LEU A 258 -0.71 2.04 -7.63
C LEU A 258 -1.11 1.26 -6.38
N GLU A 259 -1.14 1.95 -5.24
CA GLU A 259 -1.58 1.41 -3.96
C GLU A 259 -2.50 2.40 -3.25
N LEU A 260 -3.63 1.91 -2.80
CA LEU A 260 -4.61 2.66 -2.02
C LEU A 260 -4.15 2.79 -0.58
N ILE A 261 -4.15 4.03 -0.09
CA ILE A 261 -3.84 4.35 1.29
C ILE A 261 -5.03 5.05 1.94
N TYR A 262 -5.29 4.65 3.18
CA TYR A 262 -6.28 5.23 4.06
C TYR A 262 -5.58 5.98 5.20
N GLU A 263 -6.02 7.20 5.50
CA GLU A 263 -5.61 7.95 6.68
C GLU A 263 -6.25 7.36 7.93
N SER A 264 -5.48 7.16 9.00
CA SER A 264 -6.08 6.81 10.28
C SER A 264 -6.82 8.01 10.88
N ARG A 265 -8.00 7.80 11.46
CA ARG A 265 -8.70 8.81 12.28
C ARG A 265 -7.97 9.16 13.57
N LYS A 266 -7.00 8.32 13.95
CA LYS A 266 -6.24 8.54 15.16
C LYS A 266 -5.39 9.79 14.98
N GLU A 267 -5.65 10.78 15.83
CA GLU A 267 -4.78 11.94 15.92
C GLU A 267 -3.51 11.58 16.70
N TYR A 268 -2.38 12.10 16.23
CA TYR A 268 -1.08 11.93 16.87
C TYR A 268 -0.51 13.29 17.27
N LYS A 269 0.29 13.29 18.34
CA LYS A 269 1.12 14.41 18.75
C LYS A 269 2.58 14.10 18.49
N VAL A 270 3.37 15.15 18.33
CA VAL A 270 4.84 15.02 18.28
C VAL A 270 5.33 14.30 19.54
N GLY A 271 6.12 13.24 19.35
CA GLY A 271 6.59 12.34 20.40
C GLY A 271 5.80 11.04 20.53
N ASP A 272 4.59 10.94 19.96
CA ASP A 272 3.78 9.73 20.02
C ASP A 272 4.39 8.59 19.18
N VAL A 273 4.03 7.36 19.54
CA VAL A 273 4.33 6.18 18.71
C VAL A 273 3.35 6.16 17.53
N GLY A 274 3.89 6.32 16.32
CA GLY A 274 3.11 6.32 15.09
C GLY A 274 2.67 4.91 14.65
N PRO A 275 1.88 4.80 13.57
CA PRO A 275 1.30 3.52 13.16
C PRO A 275 2.36 2.46 12.83
N ALA A 276 3.54 2.85 12.34
CA ALA A 276 4.63 1.91 12.06
C ALA A 276 5.55 1.66 13.25
N LYS A 277 5.12 2.02 14.46
CA LYS A 277 5.92 1.96 15.70
C LYS A 277 7.14 2.88 15.69
N GLY A 278 7.20 3.84 14.77
CA GLY A 278 8.16 4.92 14.78
C GLY A 278 7.74 6.01 15.76
N ILE A 279 8.42 7.15 15.72
CA ILE A 279 8.12 8.29 16.58
C ILE A 279 7.66 9.44 15.69
N VAL A 280 6.46 9.96 15.96
CA VAL A 280 5.91 11.11 15.25
C VAL A 280 6.73 12.34 15.58
N PHE A 281 7.28 13.01 14.56
CA PHE A 281 8.12 14.21 14.74
C PHE A 281 7.48 15.48 14.17
N TYR A 282 6.42 15.34 13.39
CA TYR A 282 5.72 16.46 12.77
C TYR A 282 4.22 16.17 12.61
N ASP A 283 3.39 17.16 12.93
CA ASP A 283 1.97 17.24 12.60
C ASP A 283 1.77 18.53 11.78
N LYS A 284 1.30 18.37 10.54
CA LYS A 284 1.00 19.48 9.64
C LYS A 284 -0.25 20.27 10.05
N GLY A 285 -1.10 19.68 10.90
CA GLY A 285 -2.37 20.24 11.35
C GLY A 285 -3.56 19.95 10.42
N GLU A 286 -3.30 19.62 9.16
CA GLU A 286 -4.31 19.25 8.16
C GLU A 286 -3.80 18.14 7.24
N TYR A 287 -4.74 17.33 6.76
CA TYR A 287 -4.46 16.30 5.77
C TYR A 287 -4.59 16.87 4.36
N THR A 288 -3.46 17.16 3.73
CA THR A 288 -3.40 17.61 2.34
C THR A 288 -2.17 17.01 1.66
N PHE A 289 -2.20 16.83 0.34
CA PHE A 289 -1.14 16.13 -0.41
C PHE A 289 -0.90 14.67 0.04
N GLY A 290 -1.94 14.00 0.54
CA GLY A 290 -1.89 12.58 0.92
C GLY A 290 -1.19 12.28 2.24
N TRP A 291 -0.99 13.28 3.11
CA TRP A 291 -0.45 13.06 4.45
C TRP A 291 -0.77 14.22 5.40
N ARG A 292 -0.70 13.94 6.70
CA ARG A 292 -0.74 14.94 7.79
C ARG A 292 0.45 14.80 8.73
N TYR A 293 0.85 13.58 9.03
CA TYR A 293 1.87 13.28 10.02
C TYR A 293 3.16 12.78 9.36
N MET A 294 4.27 12.97 10.07
CA MET A 294 5.53 12.29 9.74
C MET A 294 6.06 11.55 10.96
N GLU A 295 6.52 10.31 10.76
CA GLU A 295 7.24 9.56 11.77
C GLU A 295 8.61 9.10 11.30
N VAL A 296 9.53 8.97 12.24
CA VAL A 296 10.88 8.48 12.02
C VAL A 296 11.02 7.03 12.49
N ALA A 297 11.81 6.24 11.75
CA ALA A 297 12.08 4.86 12.08
C ALA A 297 12.78 4.70 13.45
N THR A 298 12.67 3.52 14.06
CA THR A 298 13.26 3.24 15.36
C THR A 298 14.76 2.91 15.29
N LYS A 299 15.25 2.52 14.10
CA LYS A 299 16.62 2.08 13.86
C LYS A 299 17.23 2.85 12.70
N ASN A 300 18.55 3.04 12.76
CA ASN A 300 19.30 3.58 11.64
C ASN A 300 19.35 2.55 10.51
N LEU A 301 19.37 3.05 9.27
CA LEU A 301 19.68 2.26 8.09
C LEU A 301 21.13 1.74 8.17
N LYS A 302 21.43 0.70 7.38
CA LYS A 302 22.81 0.25 7.18
C LYS A 302 23.64 1.35 6.50
N ASP A 303 24.95 1.28 6.68
CA ASP A 303 25.88 2.21 6.08
C ASP A 303 25.97 1.99 4.56
N SER A 304 25.58 3.01 3.80
CA SER A 304 25.47 3.02 2.34
C SER A 304 25.83 4.40 1.79
N GLU A 305 26.32 4.43 0.56
CA GLU A 305 26.60 5.67 -0.18
C GLU A 305 25.31 6.37 -0.59
N TRP A 306 25.35 7.71 -0.63
CA TRP A 306 24.17 8.50 -0.97
C TRP A 306 23.76 8.31 -2.44
N GLY A 307 24.75 8.18 -3.32
CA GLY A 307 24.58 7.97 -4.75
C GLY A 307 25.81 8.38 -5.53
N CYS A 308 25.63 8.67 -6.82
CA CYS A 308 26.73 9.01 -7.71
C CYS A 308 27.39 10.36 -7.41
N ALA A 309 28.65 10.31 -6.96
CA ALA A 309 29.54 11.46 -7.00
C ALA A 309 29.85 11.86 -8.45
N THR A 310 30.12 13.15 -8.68
CA THR A 310 30.36 13.80 -9.98
C THR A 310 29.15 13.87 -10.93
N SER A 311 27.99 13.36 -10.51
CA SER A 311 26.75 13.43 -11.29
C SER A 311 25.66 14.17 -10.51
N PRO A 312 25.12 15.29 -11.01
CA PRO A 312 24.05 16.01 -10.34
C PRO A 312 22.69 15.32 -10.56
N ILE A 313 21.91 15.26 -9.50
CA ILE A 313 20.50 14.85 -9.46
C ILE A 313 19.72 16.09 -9.03
N SER A 314 19.64 17.08 -9.93
CA SER A 314 19.12 18.42 -9.61
C SER A 314 17.69 18.42 -9.04
N ASN A 315 16.88 17.42 -9.40
CA ASN A 315 15.52 17.28 -8.87
C ASN A 315 15.49 16.79 -7.41
N ALA A 316 16.62 16.35 -6.84
CA ALA A 316 16.72 15.96 -5.45
C ALA A 316 17.21 17.11 -4.54
N ARG A 317 17.06 18.39 -4.96
CA ARG A 317 17.59 19.57 -4.26
C ARG A 317 16.56 20.28 -3.37
N ASN A 318 15.35 19.77 -3.30
CA ASN A 318 14.30 20.36 -2.49
C ASN A 318 14.64 20.19 -1.01
N THR A 319 14.61 21.29 -0.25
CA THR A 319 14.91 21.29 1.18
C THR A 319 13.65 21.17 2.02
N GLU A 320 12.53 21.66 1.49
CA GLU A 320 11.30 21.93 2.21
C GLU A 320 10.60 20.68 2.72
N LEU A 321 9.71 20.89 3.71
CA LEU A 321 8.85 19.84 4.26
C LEU A 321 7.95 19.24 3.17
N GLY A 322 7.80 17.92 3.18
CA GLY A 322 7.09 17.15 2.15
C GLY A 322 7.99 16.64 1.03
N SER A 323 9.25 17.08 0.95
CA SER A 323 10.14 16.77 -0.17
C SER A 323 10.94 15.47 -0.05
N GLY A 324 11.08 14.89 1.15
CA GLY A 324 11.95 13.73 1.37
C GLY A 324 11.63 12.56 0.43
N LEU A 325 10.34 12.23 0.29
CA LEU A 325 9.88 11.17 -0.61
C LEU A 325 10.19 11.47 -2.08
N TYR A 326 9.91 12.71 -2.53
CA TYR A 326 10.20 13.12 -3.91
C TYR A 326 11.68 13.05 -4.21
N ASN A 327 12.53 13.65 -3.38
CA ASN A 327 13.98 13.60 -3.52
C ASN A 327 14.50 12.15 -3.55
N THR A 328 14.03 11.31 -2.63
CA THR A 328 14.39 9.88 -2.57
C THR A 328 14.00 9.18 -3.88
N ALA A 329 12.83 9.47 -4.42
CA ALA A 329 12.38 8.94 -5.71
C ALA A 329 13.28 9.39 -6.86
N GLN A 330 13.69 10.66 -6.90
CA GLN A 330 14.60 11.17 -7.94
C GLN A 330 15.98 10.51 -7.88
N ILE A 331 16.50 10.26 -6.66
CA ILE A 331 17.74 9.53 -6.47
C ILE A 331 17.59 8.11 -7.04
N ILE A 332 16.53 7.40 -6.70
CA ILE A 332 16.30 6.03 -7.20
C ILE A 332 16.15 6.01 -8.72
N ASN A 333 15.31 6.89 -9.29
CA ASN A 333 15.07 6.96 -10.72
C ASN A 333 16.33 7.25 -11.52
N TYR A 334 17.20 8.14 -11.00
CA TYR A 334 18.51 8.39 -11.62
C TYR A 334 19.33 7.09 -11.73
N HIS A 335 19.46 6.33 -10.63
CA HIS A 335 20.26 5.11 -10.61
C HIS A 335 19.61 3.94 -11.36
N ASP A 336 18.28 3.80 -11.31
CA ASP A 336 17.54 2.77 -12.05
C ASP A 336 17.63 2.99 -13.58
N ASN A 337 17.86 4.23 -14.02
CA ASN A 337 18.09 4.58 -15.43
C ASN A 337 19.55 4.47 -15.88
N LEU A 338 20.50 4.30 -14.95
CA LEU A 338 21.90 4.02 -15.31
C LEU A 338 22.03 2.57 -15.77
N ALA A 339 22.50 2.38 -17.00
CA ALA A 339 22.69 1.06 -17.58
C ALA A 339 23.58 0.19 -16.67
N ASN A 340 22.97 -0.87 -16.13
CA ASN A 340 23.64 -1.89 -15.34
C ASN A 340 24.29 -1.42 -14.02
N TYR A 341 23.83 -0.30 -13.42
CA TYR A 341 24.42 0.24 -12.17
C TYR A 341 24.55 -0.81 -11.05
N TYR A 342 23.51 -1.60 -10.81
CA TYR A 342 23.49 -2.56 -9.71
C TYR A 342 24.41 -3.78 -9.90
N LEU A 343 24.88 -4.06 -11.12
CA LEU A 343 25.90 -5.08 -11.38
C LEU A 343 27.29 -4.47 -11.63
N ASN A 344 27.34 -3.21 -12.06
CA ASN A 344 28.57 -2.49 -12.35
C ASN A 344 28.51 -1.05 -11.82
N PRO A 345 28.75 -0.82 -10.52
CA PRO A 345 28.65 0.50 -9.92
C PRO A 345 29.68 1.51 -10.45
N SER A 346 30.74 1.06 -11.13
CA SER A 346 31.74 1.96 -11.70
C SER A 346 31.19 2.84 -12.84
N VAL A 347 30.01 2.51 -13.41
CA VAL A 347 29.31 3.37 -14.38
C VAL A 347 28.94 4.73 -13.79
N CYS A 348 28.78 4.77 -12.48
CA CYS A 348 28.40 5.92 -11.69
C CYS A 348 29.64 6.68 -11.21
N ASN A 349 30.58 5.98 -10.57
CA ASN A 349 31.89 6.49 -10.20
C ASN A 349 32.81 5.31 -9.86
N SER A 350 34.11 5.38 -10.19
CA SER A 350 35.06 4.29 -9.89
C SER A 350 35.25 4.00 -8.39
N ALA A 351 34.93 4.96 -7.52
CA ALA A 351 34.95 4.81 -6.08
C ALA A 351 33.61 4.36 -5.48
N ASN A 352 32.53 4.28 -6.28
CA ASN A 352 31.22 3.86 -5.77
C ASN A 352 31.25 2.38 -5.39
N ASN A 353 30.74 2.06 -4.20
CA ASN A 353 30.82 0.71 -3.64
C ASN A 353 29.60 -0.18 -3.97
N GLY A 354 28.67 0.30 -4.81
CA GLY A 354 27.48 -0.42 -5.24
C GLY A 354 26.28 -0.36 -4.30
N THR A 355 26.42 0.30 -3.14
CA THR A 355 25.27 0.59 -2.28
C THR A 355 24.53 1.84 -2.73
N LEU A 356 23.25 1.94 -2.38
CA LEU A 356 22.44 3.12 -2.63
C LEU A 356 21.49 3.34 -1.47
N LEU A 357 21.78 4.37 -0.68
CA LEU A 357 21.06 4.65 0.56
C LEU A 357 19.55 4.87 0.34
N ALA A 358 19.17 5.59 -0.73
CA ALA A 358 17.76 5.80 -1.08
C ALA A 358 17.03 4.46 -1.35
N LYS A 359 17.71 3.51 -2.00
CA LYS A 359 17.18 2.17 -2.27
C LYS A 359 17.03 1.35 -0.99
N ASP A 360 17.96 1.50 -0.06
CA ASP A 360 17.88 0.85 1.25
C ASP A 360 16.74 1.43 2.11
N ALA A 361 16.47 2.73 2.00
CA ALA A 361 15.35 3.37 2.69
C ALA A 361 14.00 2.82 2.20
N VAL A 362 13.77 2.75 0.88
CA VAL A 362 12.50 2.22 0.33
C VAL A 362 12.32 0.71 0.49
N LYS A 363 13.41 -0.03 0.76
CA LYS A 363 13.36 -1.46 1.10
C LYS A 363 13.22 -1.71 2.59
N GLN A 364 13.27 -0.65 3.41
CA GLN A 364 13.12 -0.80 4.84
C GLN A 364 11.70 -1.29 5.16
N ILE A 365 11.63 -2.31 6.02
CA ILE A 365 10.38 -2.80 6.59
C ILE A 365 10.44 -2.52 8.09
N GLN A 366 9.43 -1.82 8.60
CA GLN A 366 9.22 -1.67 10.03
C GLN A 366 7.76 -2.00 10.33
N ASP A 367 7.58 -3.03 11.16
CA ASP A 367 6.28 -3.66 11.36
C ASP A 367 5.71 -4.20 10.04
N VAL A 368 4.57 -3.69 9.57
CA VAL A 368 3.95 -4.06 8.29
C VAL A 368 4.16 -3.01 7.18
N PHE A 369 4.92 -1.94 7.47
CA PHE A 369 5.03 -0.79 6.58
C PHE A 369 6.35 -0.78 5.80
N ILE A 370 6.22 -0.49 4.50
CA ILE A 370 7.28 -0.60 3.48
C ILE A 370 7.47 0.70 2.69
N ASP A 371 6.94 1.81 3.20
CA ASP A 371 6.84 3.09 2.50
C ASP A 371 7.80 4.17 3.05
N TRP A 372 8.95 3.71 3.53
CA TRP A 372 10.01 4.51 4.14
C TRP A 372 10.92 5.17 3.09
N PHE A 373 11.45 6.35 3.40
CA PHE A 373 12.35 7.10 2.53
C PHE A 373 13.30 8.01 3.32
N LEU A 374 14.23 8.68 2.64
CA LEU A 374 15.16 9.61 3.28
C LEU A 374 14.50 10.98 3.51
N PRO A 375 14.70 11.60 4.68
CA PRO A 375 14.15 12.93 4.96
C PRO A 375 14.85 14.01 4.13
N SER A 376 14.13 15.04 3.73
CA SER A 376 14.73 16.29 3.24
C SER A 376 15.53 16.99 4.34
N ALA A 377 16.30 18.00 3.96
CA ALA A 377 17.09 18.78 4.91
C ALA A 377 16.24 19.46 6.01
N ASP A 378 15.06 19.97 5.69
CA ASP A 378 14.17 20.60 6.70
C ASP A 378 13.44 19.55 7.54
N GLU A 379 13.11 18.39 6.97
CA GLU A 379 12.48 17.29 7.72
C GLU A 379 13.45 16.69 8.75
N LEU A 380 14.72 16.49 8.39
CA LEU A 380 15.72 15.97 9.33
C LEU A 380 16.06 16.99 10.43
N ASP A 381 16.03 18.28 10.10
CA ASP A 381 16.16 19.36 11.09
C ASP A 381 15.01 19.33 12.12
N LEU A 382 13.78 19.01 11.70
CA LEU A 382 12.67 18.77 12.63
C LEU A 382 12.87 17.52 13.48
N VAL A 383 13.40 16.44 12.93
CA VAL A 383 13.75 15.24 13.72
C VAL A 383 14.75 15.62 14.83
N TYR A 384 15.77 16.42 14.51
CA TYR A 384 16.72 16.93 15.50
C TYR A 384 16.03 17.79 16.58
N LYS A 385 15.27 18.81 16.16
CA LYS A 385 14.64 19.78 17.07
C LYS A 385 13.57 19.16 17.97
N ASN A 386 12.72 18.30 17.40
CA ASN A 386 11.54 17.79 18.09
C ASN A 386 11.81 16.49 18.85
N LEU A 387 12.73 15.65 18.36
CA LEU A 387 13.01 14.37 19.00
C LEU A 387 14.34 14.34 19.72
N TYR A 388 15.45 14.61 19.02
CA TYR A 388 16.77 14.45 19.61
C TYR A 388 17.02 15.38 20.80
N LEU A 389 16.68 16.67 20.68
CA LEU A 389 16.80 17.63 21.80
C LEU A 389 15.95 17.25 23.03
N ASN A 390 14.91 16.44 22.83
CA ASN A 390 14.04 15.92 23.88
C ASN A 390 14.43 14.51 24.35
N ASN A 391 15.61 14.01 23.97
CA ASN A 391 16.10 12.66 24.27
C ASN A 391 15.19 11.53 23.74
N LEU A 392 14.48 11.77 22.63
CA LEU A 392 13.62 10.78 21.99
C LEU A 392 14.32 10.14 20.78
N GLY A 393 14.01 8.88 20.52
CA GLY A 393 14.44 8.17 19.31
C GLY A 393 15.82 7.51 19.35
N ASN A 394 16.58 7.59 20.44
CA ASN A 394 17.89 6.91 20.55
C ASN A 394 18.84 7.27 19.39
N PHE A 395 18.89 8.54 19.01
CA PHE A 395 19.89 9.03 18.06
C PHE A 395 21.26 9.13 18.72
N GLN A 396 22.30 9.26 17.90
CA GLN A 396 23.69 9.36 18.35
C GLN A 396 24.25 10.72 17.93
N ASP A 397 25.16 11.30 18.71
CA ASP A 397 25.92 12.51 18.37
C ASP A 397 26.78 12.25 17.11
N SER A 398 26.17 12.46 15.95
CA SER A 398 26.70 12.08 14.64
C SER A 398 26.05 12.92 13.56
N VAL A 399 26.69 12.93 12.40
CA VAL A 399 26.10 13.49 11.17
C VAL A 399 25.09 12.49 10.60
N TYR A 400 23.93 13.00 10.18
CA TYR A 400 22.86 12.23 9.54
C TYR A 400 22.60 12.68 8.11
N TRP A 401 22.37 11.69 7.24
CA TRP A 401 22.02 11.86 5.83
C TRP A 401 20.64 12.47 5.63
N THR A 402 20.55 13.39 4.69
CA THR A 402 19.28 13.84 4.09
C THR A 402 19.17 13.30 2.65
N SER A 403 18.00 13.43 2.05
CA SER A 403 17.75 13.21 0.63
C SER A 403 18.17 14.39 -0.25
N THR A 404 18.65 15.51 0.33
CA THR A 404 18.77 16.78 -0.37
C THR A 404 20.17 17.00 -0.93
N GLU A 405 20.31 16.88 -2.25
CA GLU A 405 21.53 17.22 -2.97
C GLU A 405 21.86 18.72 -2.85
N ILE A 406 23.15 19.06 -2.79
CA ILE A 406 23.64 20.42 -3.01
C ILE A 406 24.16 20.56 -4.45
N ASP A 407 25.07 19.65 -4.82
CA ASP A 407 25.65 19.59 -6.16
C ASP A 407 26.04 18.15 -6.55
N ALA A 408 26.73 18.03 -7.68
CA ALA A 408 27.17 16.74 -8.22
C ALA A 408 28.01 15.89 -7.25
N ASN A 409 28.64 16.49 -6.23
CA ASN A 409 29.54 15.82 -5.30
C ASN A 409 29.06 15.83 -3.86
N THR A 410 28.12 16.71 -3.49
CA THR A 410 27.80 16.99 -2.09
C THR A 410 26.30 16.99 -1.78
N VAL A 411 25.99 16.72 -0.52
CA VAL A 411 24.64 16.55 0.02
C VAL A 411 24.54 17.33 1.33
N TYR A 412 23.37 17.88 1.60
CA TYR A 412 23.06 18.39 2.94
C TYR A 412 23.00 17.24 3.96
N THR A 413 23.59 17.49 5.12
CA THR A 413 23.51 16.62 6.28
C THR A 413 23.14 17.45 7.50
N VAL A 414 22.65 16.81 8.57
CA VAL A 414 22.43 17.48 9.86
C VAL A 414 23.35 16.86 10.89
N ASP A 415 24.17 17.67 11.55
CA ASP A 415 25.01 17.21 12.67
C ASP A 415 24.19 17.21 13.95
N PHE A 416 23.84 16.04 14.48
CA PHE A 416 23.04 15.93 15.70
C PHE A 416 23.83 16.32 16.95
N LYS A 417 25.16 16.48 16.87
CA LYS A 417 25.94 17.03 17.99
C LYS A 417 25.75 18.54 18.16
N THR A 418 25.57 19.27 17.07
CA THR A 418 25.53 20.75 17.06
C THR A 418 24.17 21.31 16.64
N GLY A 419 23.37 20.54 15.90
CA GLY A 419 22.15 20.98 15.23
C GLY A 419 22.39 21.70 13.90
N GLU A 420 23.63 21.78 13.43
CA GLU A 420 23.95 22.52 12.20
C GLU A 420 23.68 21.68 10.94
N LYS A 421 23.13 22.35 9.92
CA LYS A 421 23.14 21.82 8.55
C LYS A 421 24.55 21.90 8.01
N THR A 422 25.10 20.76 7.63
CA THR A 422 26.47 20.57 7.15
C THR A 422 26.47 20.07 5.71
N VAL A 423 27.65 20.04 5.10
CA VAL A 423 27.86 19.58 3.73
C VAL A 423 28.77 18.36 3.77
N THR A 424 28.31 17.26 3.19
CA THR A 424 29.09 16.00 3.13
C THR A 424 29.21 15.52 1.68
N SER A 425 30.35 14.93 1.32
CA SER A 425 30.52 14.28 0.01
C SER A 425 29.57 13.08 -0.13
N LYS A 426 28.96 12.85 -1.30
CA LYS A 426 28.06 11.71 -1.57
C LYS A 426 28.66 10.33 -1.26
N ILE A 427 30.00 10.23 -1.29
CA ILE A 427 30.78 9.02 -1.02
C ILE A 427 31.80 9.28 0.12
N PRO A 428 31.35 9.51 1.36
CA PRO A 428 32.26 9.80 2.45
C PRO A 428 32.95 8.50 2.92
N LYS A 429 33.87 8.65 3.89
CA LYS A 429 34.49 7.48 4.53
C LYS A 429 33.40 6.60 5.17
N LYS A 430 33.53 5.29 4.98
CA LYS A 430 32.63 4.28 5.54
C LYS A 430 32.40 4.49 7.06
N GLY A 431 31.14 4.46 7.48
CA GLY A 431 30.73 4.54 8.89
C GLY A 431 30.80 5.93 9.53
N THR A 432 31.03 7.01 8.77
CA THR A 432 31.08 8.37 9.33
C THR A 432 29.73 9.06 9.40
N ILE A 433 28.76 8.64 8.59
CA ILE A 433 27.44 9.27 8.49
C ILE A 433 26.37 8.22 8.76
N LYS A 434 25.32 8.59 9.49
CA LYS A 434 24.17 7.72 9.79
C LYS A 434 23.00 8.11 8.92
N ALA A 435 22.04 7.21 8.76
CA ALA A 435 20.77 7.55 8.12
C ALA A 435 19.63 6.94 8.92
N ARG A 436 18.50 7.62 8.91
CA ARG A 436 17.28 7.09 9.49
C ARG A 436 16.11 7.50 8.60
N ALA A 437 15.36 6.50 8.15
CA ALA A 437 14.25 6.73 7.27
C ALA A 437 13.08 7.38 8.02
N ILE A 438 12.30 8.15 7.29
CA ILE A 438 11.01 8.69 7.71
C ILE A 438 9.92 8.17 6.79
N ARG A 439 8.67 8.41 7.15
CA ARG A 439 7.52 8.23 6.28
C ARG A 439 6.45 9.30 6.55
N TYR A 440 5.54 9.48 5.59
CA TYR A 440 4.34 10.31 5.77
C TYR A 440 3.11 9.42 5.93
N PHE A 441 2.14 9.86 6.71
CA PHE A 441 0.86 9.15 6.87
C PHE A 441 -0.29 10.07 7.29
#